data_AF-A0A935UJZ4-F1
#
_entry.id   AF-A0A935UJZ4-F1
#
_cell.length_a   1.000
_cell.length_b   1.000
_cell.length_c   1.000
_cell.angle_alpha   90.00
_cell.angle_beta   90.00
_cell.angle_gamma   90.00
#
_symmetry.space_group_name_H-M   'P 1'
#
loop_
_entity.id
_entity.type
_entity.pdbx_description
1 polymer ?
#
loop_
_entity_poly.entity_id
_entity_poly.type
_entity_poly.pdbx_seq_one_letter_code
_entity_poly.pdbx_strand_id
1 'polypeptide(L)' 'MPYYRIIIWMKNKRKPLQGIRQFEQQNIDVVFNMVKKTAHSKINSSQIQDIEVAMLPKQSTAVINYLNRIHKKKP' A
#
# COMPACT_ATOMS: atom_id res chain seq x y z
N MET A 1 -0.54 -4.92 14.39
CA MET A 1 -0.87 -4.67 12.98
C MET A 1 0.36 -4.82 12.09
N PRO A 2 0.36 -5.78 11.15
CA PRO A 2 1.37 -5.89 10.10
C PRO A 2 1.39 -4.66 9.16
N TYR A 3 2.56 -4.39 8.58
CA TYR A 3 2.75 -3.35 7.57
C TYR A 3 2.70 -3.97 6.19
N TYR A 4 2.00 -3.33 5.28
CA TYR A 4 1.89 -3.76 3.89
C TYR A 4 2.37 -2.65 2.97
N ARG A 5 3.21 -3.02 2.01
CA ARG A 5 3.52 -2.19 0.85
C ARG A 5 2.44 -2.42 -0.18
N ILE A 6 1.83 -1.34 -0.64
CA ILE A 6 0.86 -1.33 -1.72
C ILE A 6 1.51 -0.63 -2.90
N ILE A 7 1.45 -1.25 -4.07
CA ILE A 7 1.87 -0.68 -5.35
C ILE A 7 0.69 -0.79 -6.31
N ILE A 8 0.28 0.33 -6.90
CA ILE A 8 -0.78 0.39 -7.89
C ILE A 8 -0.19 0.94 -9.18
N TRP A 9 -0.14 0.08 -10.20
CA TRP A 9 0.27 0.46 -11.54
C TRP A 9 -0.92 1.04 -12.29
N MET A 10 -0.68 2.19 -12.92
CA MET A 10 -1.70 2.95 -13.64
C MET A 10 -1.28 3.04 -15.11
N LYS A 11 -2.21 2.78 -16.04
CA LYS A 11 -1.91 2.78 -17.49
C LYS A 11 -1.32 4.11 -17.98
N ASN A 12 -1.76 5.21 -17.37
CA ASN A 12 -1.41 6.57 -17.82
C ASN A 12 -0.29 7.21 -16.98
N LYS A 13 0.40 6.44 -16.11
CA LYS A 13 1.48 6.99 -15.27
C LYS A 13 2.76 6.19 -15.44
N ARG A 14 3.86 6.94 -15.62
CA ARG A 14 5.21 6.36 -15.67
C ARG A 14 5.69 5.77 -14.35
N LYS A 15 5.14 6.24 -13.22
CA LYS A 15 5.49 5.75 -11.87
C LYS A 15 4.24 5.20 -11.18
N PRO A 16 4.34 4.06 -10.48
CA PRO A 16 3.22 3.50 -9.75
C PRO A 16 2.89 4.39 -8.54
N LEU A 17 1.62 4.34 -8.12
CA LEU A 17 1.23 4.87 -6.83
C LEU A 17 1.65 3.86 -5.78
N GLN A 18 2.53 4.27 -4.86
CA GLN A 18 3.04 3.37 -3.83
C GLN A 18 2.93 3.98 -2.44
N GLY A 19 2.70 3.13 -1.45
CA GLY A 19 2.63 3.53 -0.05
C GLY A 19 2.74 2.35 0.90
N ILE A 20 2.96 2.65 2.17
CA ILE A 20 2.91 1.67 3.26
C ILE A 20 1.69 1.97 4.12
N ARG A 21 0.95 0.91 4.46
CA ARG A 21 -0.23 0.97 5.34
C ARG A 21 -0.20 -0.16 6.35
N GLN A 22 -0.82 0.08 7.50
CA GLN A 22 -1.08 -0.95 8.49
C GLN A 22 -2.48 -1.52 8.25
N PHE A 23 -2.60 -2.84 8.35
CA PHE A 23 -3.88 -3.54 8.38
C PHE A 23 -3.93 -4.43 9.63
N GLU A 24 -5.12 -4.65 10.18
CA GLU A 24 -5.34 -5.56 11.31
C GLU A 24 -5.25 -7.02 10.89
N GLN A 25 -5.67 -7.30 9.65
CA GLN A 25 -5.68 -8.62 9.07
C GLN A 25 -4.27 -9.12 8.78
N GLN A 26 -4.02 -10.41 9.04
CA GLN A 26 -2.75 -11.08 8.75
C GLN A 26 -2.80 -11.84 7.42
N ASN A 27 -3.98 -12.34 7.03
CA ASN A 27 -4.16 -13.04 5.76
C ASN A 27 -3.98 -12.07 4.58
N ILE A 28 -2.96 -12.33 3.75
CA ILE A 28 -2.57 -11.47 2.63
C ILE A 28 -3.66 -11.38 1.56
N ASP A 29 -4.42 -12.45 1.30
CA ASP A 29 -5.48 -12.47 0.28
C ASP A 29 -6.65 -11.58 0.69
N VAL A 30 -6.99 -11.58 1.98
CA VAL A 30 -8.02 -10.68 2.51
C VAL A 30 -7.56 -9.23 2.40
N VAL A 31 -6.31 -8.93 2.75
CA VAL A 31 -5.74 -7.57 2.61
C VAL A 31 -5.71 -7.15 1.14
N PHE A 32 -5.31 -8.04 0.23
CA PHE A 32 -5.32 -7.80 -1.20
C PHE A 32 -6.72 -7.42 -1.70
N ASN A 33 -7.74 -8.19 -1.33
CA ASN A 33 -9.13 -7.91 -1.71
C ASN A 33 -9.63 -6.58 -1.15
N MET A 34 -9.27 -6.23 0.09
CA MET A 34 -9.59 -4.92 0.68
C MET A 34 -8.92 -3.77 -0.09
N VAL A 35 -7.63 -3.91 -0.42
CA VAL A 35 -6.88 -2.91 -1.18
C VAL A 35 -7.46 -2.77 -2.59
N LYS A 36 -7.73 -3.89 -3.27
CA LYS A 36 -8.34 -3.92 -4.59
C LYS A 36 -9.69 -3.19 -4.60
N LYS A 37 -10.60 -3.54 -3.69
CA LYS A 37 -11.91 -2.88 -3.55
C LYS A 37 -11.75 -1.37 -3.31
N THR A 38 -10.82 -0.99 -2.44
CA THR A 38 -10.54 0.42 -2.14
C THR A 38 -9.96 1.17 -3.35
N ALA A 39 -9.04 0.56 -4.10
CA ALA A 39 -8.43 1.15 -5.27
C ALA A 39 -9.47 1.42 -6.36
N HIS A 40 -10.30 0.42 -6.68
CA HIS A 40 -11.39 0.55 -7.65
C HIS A 40 -12.48 1.54 -7.23
N SER A 41 -12.65 1.79 -5.92
CA SER A 41 -13.58 2.82 -5.42
C SER A 41 -13.04 4.24 -5.53
N LYS A 42 -11.71 4.42 -5.47
CA LYS A 42 -11.06 5.75 -5.44
C LYS A 42 -10.48 6.18 -6.77
N ILE A 43 -10.21 5.22 -7.65
CA ILE A 43 -9.55 5.42 -8.93
C ILE A 43 -10.44 4.81 -10.00
N ASN A 44 -10.53 5.45 -11.17
CA ASN A 44 -11.25 4.87 -12.29
C ASN A 44 -10.66 3.50 -12.65
N SER A 45 -11.48 2.46 -12.55
CA SER A 45 -11.10 1.06 -12.75
C SER A 45 -10.41 0.80 -14.09
N SER A 46 -10.80 1.53 -15.15
CA SER A 46 -10.20 1.37 -16.48
C SER A 46 -8.74 1.82 -16.56
N GLN A 47 -8.31 2.68 -15.62
CA GLN A 47 -6.96 3.23 -15.56
C GLN A 47 -6.01 2.39 -14.71
N ILE A 48 -6.53 1.50 -13.86
CA ILE A 48 -5.72 0.58 -13.07
C ILE A 48 -5.21 -0.52 -14.00
N GLN A 49 -3.90 -0.73 -14.00
CA GLN A 49 -3.25 -1.80 -14.75
C GLN A 49 -3.02 -3.01 -13.86
N ASP A 50 -2.47 -2.79 -12.67
CA ASP A 50 -2.16 -3.85 -11.72
C ASP A 50 -2.10 -3.33 -10.28
N ILE A 51 -2.28 -4.23 -9.32
CA ILE A 51 -2.21 -3.97 -7.89
C ILE A 51 -1.35 -5.06 -7.25
N GLU A 52 -0.31 -4.66 -6.54
CA GLU A 52 0.51 -5.56 -5.73
C GLU A 52 0.41 -5.19 -4.25
N VAL A 53 0.35 -6.21 -3.40
CA VAL A 53 0.35 -6.06 -1.96
C VAL A 53 1.37 -7.04 -1.38
N ALA A 54 2.30 -6.53 -0.59
CA ALA A 54 3.31 -7.33 0.09
C ALA A 54 3.38 -6.99 1.57
N MET A 55 3.33 -8.01 2.42
CA MET A 55 3.59 -7.85 3.85
C MET A 55 5.08 -7.57 4.07
N LEU A 56 5.39 -6.57 4.90
CA LEU A 56 6.75 -6.18 5.23
C LEU A 56 7.05 -6.42 6.72
N PRO A 57 8.25 -6.93 7.05
CA PRO A 57 8.70 -6.98 8.43
C PRO A 57 8.92 -5.56 8.96
N LYS A 58 8.69 -5.37 10.26
CA LYS A 58 8.85 -4.08 10.96
C LYS A 58 10.25 -3.49 10.81
N GLN A 59 11.26 -4.36 10.74
CA GLN A 59 12.67 -3.99 10.63
C GLN A 59 13.09 -3.69 9.19
N SER A 60 12.21 -3.84 8.19
CA SER A 60 12.55 -3.45 6.82
C SER A 60 12.82 -1.95 6.73
N THR A 61 13.83 -1.57 5.95
CA THR A 61 14.19 -0.17 5.71
C THR A 61 13.00 0.67 5.25
N ALA A 62 12.10 0.08 4.45
CA ALA A 62 10.90 0.75 3.96
C ALA A 62 9.93 1.11 5.10
N VAL A 63 9.70 0.19 6.05
CA VAL A 63 8.84 0.44 7.22
C VAL A 63 9.50 1.44 8.19
N ILE A 64 10.80 1.31 8.44
CA ILE A 64 11.56 2.27 9.27
C ILE A 64 11.44 3.69 8.70
N ASN A 65 11.67 3.85 7.39
CA ASN A 65 11.55 5.14 6.72
C ASN A 65 10.12 5.71 6.79
N TYR A 66 9.11 4.85 6.66
CA TYR A 66 7.71 5.24 6.83
C TYR A 66 7.41 5.75 8.24
N LEU A 67 7.85 5.02 9.27
CA LEU A 67 7.67 5.40 10.67
C LEU A 67 8.40 6.70 10.99
N ASN A 68 9.63 6.87 10.52
CA ASN A 68 10.40 8.09 10.71
C ASN A 68 9.70 9.31 10.08
N ARG A 69 9.07 9.15 8.91
CA ARG A 69 8.29 10.23 8.27
C ARG A 69 7.03 10.58 9.05
N ILE A 70 6.38 9.61 9.68
CA ILE A 70 5.19 9.86 10.51
C ILE A 70 5.58 10.53 11.83
N HIS A 71 6.63 10.05 12.50
CA HIS A 71 7.10 10.64 13.75
C HIS A 71 7.59 12.08 13.57
N LYS A 72 8.30 12.38 12.47
CA LYS A 72 8.73 13.75 12.15
C LYS A 72 7.58 14.70 11.79
N LYS A 73 6.38 14.19 11.52
CA LYS A 73 5.18 14.97 11.17
C LYS A 73 4.28 15.29 12.36
N LYS A 74 4.61 14.85 13.58
CA LYS A 74 3.91 15.29 14.78
C LYS A 74 4.44 16.68 15.19
N PRO A 75 3.60 17.73 15.27
CA PRO A 75 3.99 19.02 15.83
C PRO A 75 4.34 18.92 17.31
#